data_AF-A0ABD0PCZ4-F1
#
_entry.id   AF-A0ABD0PCZ4-F1
#
_cell.length_a   1.000
_cell.length_b   1.000
_cell.length_c   1.000
_cell.angle_alpha   90.00
_cell.angle_beta   90.00
_cell.angle_gamma   90.00
#
_symmetry.space_group_name_H-M   'P 1'
#
loop_
_entity.id
_entity.type
_entity.pdbx_description
1 polymer ?
#
loop_
_entity_poly.entity_id
_entity_poly.type
_entity_poly.pdbx_seq_one_letter_code
_entity_poly.pdbx_strand_id
1 'polypeptide(L)'
;YPSVCDSQRPPSPPTVPVAEGDACRLEAQYVHQVYEEISSHFSSTRHSPWPQVRDFLLSLPPGSILADVGCGNGKYLGINPEVMS
;
A
#
# COMPACT_ATOMS: atom_id res chain seq x y z
N TYR A 1 -19.02 -3.74 16.24
CA TYR A 1 -17.81 -4.46 15.79
C TYR A 1 -16.63 -4.47 16.79
N PRO A 2 -16.80 -4.60 18.12
CA PRO A 2 -15.66 -4.90 19.00
C PRO A 2 -15.11 -6.33 18.82
N SER A 3 -15.95 -7.26 18.38
CA SER A 3 -15.65 -8.69 18.25
C SER A 3 -14.64 -9.07 17.17
N VAL A 4 -14.23 -8.12 16.32
CA VAL A 4 -13.21 -8.32 15.27
C VAL A 4 -11.87 -7.68 15.63
N CYS A 5 -11.76 -7.10 16.83
CA CYS A 5 -10.55 -6.46 17.30
C CYS A 5 -9.69 -7.47 18.04
N ASP A 6 -8.54 -7.83 17.44
CA ASP A 6 -7.60 -8.77 18.05
C ASP A 6 -7.00 -8.27 19.37
N SER A 7 -7.11 -6.97 19.69
CA SER A 7 -6.70 -6.39 20.97
C SER A 7 -7.46 -6.94 22.19
N GLN A 8 -8.60 -7.61 21.97
CA GLN A 8 -9.41 -8.21 23.03
C GLN A 8 -9.08 -9.69 23.27
N ARG A 9 -8.22 -10.29 22.44
CA ARG A 9 -7.82 -11.70 22.58
C ARG A 9 -6.65 -11.81 23.57
N PRO A 10 -6.60 -12.88 24.39
CA PRO A 10 -5.41 -13.16 25.17
C PRO A 10 -4.22 -13.31 24.22
N PRO A 11 -3.05 -12.72 24.53
CA PRO A 11 -1.89 -12.78 23.65
C PRO A 11 -1.48 -14.24 23.49
N SER A 12 -1.61 -14.78 22.28
CA SER A 12 -0.93 -16.01 21.91
C SER A 12 0.58 -15.74 21.94
N PRO A 13 1.42 -16.69 22.42
CA PRO A 13 2.86 -16.53 22.33
C PRO A 13 3.22 -16.20 20.88
N PRO A 14 4.08 -15.20 20.63
CA PRO A 14 4.44 -14.85 19.27
C PRO A 14 5.13 -16.06 18.65
N THR A 15 4.57 -16.59 17.57
CA THR A 15 5.24 -17.58 16.72
C THR A 15 6.29 -16.84 15.91
N VAL A 16 7.31 -16.31 16.59
CA VAL A 16 8.44 -15.65 15.94
C VAL A 16 9.21 -16.73 15.18
N PRO A 17 9.60 -16.47 13.92
CA PRO A 17 10.42 -17.41 13.16
C PRO A 17 11.70 -17.70 13.93
N VAL A 18 11.96 -18.98 14.22
CA VAL A 18 13.13 -19.42 14.99
C VAL A 18 14.40 -19.42 14.10
N ALA A 19 14.22 -19.48 12.78
CA ALA A 19 15.27 -19.41 11.78
C ALA A 19 14.89 -18.44 10.64
N GLU A 20 15.89 -17.82 10.02
CA GLU A 20 15.71 -16.87 8.91
C GLU A 20 14.99 -17.48 7.69
N GLY A 21 15.20 -18.78 7.43
CA GLY A 21 14.50 -19.51 6.37
C GLY A 21 13.00 -19.65 6.61
N ASP A 22 12.55 -19.70 7.87
CA ASP A 22 11.11 -19.72 8.18
C ASP A 22 10.47 -18.36 7.95
N ALA A 23 11.18 -17.27 8.24
CA ALA A 23 10.69 -15.90 7.99
C ALA A 23 10.45 -15.66 6.50
N CYS A 24 11.43 -16.00 5.65
CA CYS A 24 11.32 -15.88 4.20
C CYS A 24 10.14 -16.69 3.63
N ARG A 25 9.95 -17.93 4.11
CA ARG A 25 8.82 -18.77 3.70
C ARG A 25 7.47 -18.16 4.10
N LEU A 26 7.36 -17.64 5.32
CA LEU A 26 6.15 -16.98 5.78
C LEU A 26 5.86 -15.70 4.97
N GLU A 27 6.87 -14.90 4.66
CA GLU A 27 6.74 -13.71 3.81
C GLU A 27 6.29 -14.08 2.39
N ALA A 28 6.89 -15.11 1.78
CA ALA A 28 6.49 -15.60 0.47
C ALA A 28 5.01 -16.02 0.43
N GLN A 29 4.57 -16.77 1.44
CA GLN A 29 3.21 -17.31 1.50
C GLN A 29 2.17 -16.25 1.85
N TYR A 30 2.42 -15.40 2.84
CA TYR A 30 1.40 -14.51 3.40
C TYR A 30 1.50 -13.07 2.92
N VAL A 31 2.63 -12.67 2.31
CA VAL A 31 2.81 -11.34 1.70
C VAL A 31 2.84 -11.49 0.19
N HIS A 32 3.88 -12.10 -0.38
CA HIS A 32 4.08 -12.06 -1.83
C HIS A 32 2.93 -12.71 -2.61
N GLN A 33 2.51 -13.93 -2.25
CA GLN A 33 1.40 -14.60 -2.93
C GLN A 33 0.09 -13.81 -2.83
N VAL A 34 -0.24 -13.28 -1.65
CA VAL A 34 -1.45 -12.49 -1.44
C VAL A 34 -1.43 -11.22 -2.29
N TYR A 35 -0.30 -10.48 -2.31
CA TYR A 35 -0.17 -9.28 -3.13
C TYR A 35 -0.28 -9.60 -4.62
N GLU A 36 0.35 -10.69 -5.09
CA GLU A 36 0.27 -11.13 -6.48
C GLU A 36 -1.19 -11.42 -6.87
N GLU A 37 -1.89 -12.24 -6.07
CA GLU A 37 -3.28 -12.63 -6.31
C GLU A 37 -4.24 -11.43 -6.39
N ILE A 38 -4.07 -10.43 -5.51
CA ILE A 38 -4.99 -9.29 -5.43
C ILE A 38 -4.53 -8.07 -6.27
N SER A 39 -3.31 -8.07 -6.81
CA SER A 39 -2.70 -6.92 -7.49
C SER A 39 -3.56 -6.36 -8.64
N SER A 40 -4.11 -7.25 -9.47
CA SER A 40 -4.94 -6.90 -10.62
C SER A 40 -6.26 -6.26 -10.20
N HIS A 41 -6.94 -6.86 -9.22
CA HIS A 41 -8.20 -6.35 -8.68
C HIS A 41 -8.02 -5.06 -7.89
N PHE A 42 -6.92 -4.92 -7.14
CA PHE A 42 -6.53 -3.66 -6.50
C PHE A 42 -6.39 -2.56 -7.54
N SER A 43 -5.62 -2.85 -8.61
CA SER A 43 -5.36 -1.89 -9.67
C SER A 43 -6.63 -1.48 -10.41
N SER A 44 -7.53 -2.43 -10.70
CA SER A 44 -8.79 -2.15 -11.42
C SER A 44 -9.82 -1.41 -10.58
N THR A 45 -9.93 -1.70 -9.28
CA THR A 45 -10.96 -1.10 -8.41
C THR A 45 -10.55 0.22 -7.78
N ARG A 46 -9.25 0.52 -7.73
CA ARG A 46 -8.70 1.69 -7.03
C ARG A 46 -7.86 2.61 -7.92
N HIS A 47 -8.09 2.60 -9.24
CA HIS A 47 -7.36 3.48 -10.16
C HIS A 47 -7.76 4.96 -10.07
N SER A 48 -8.96 5.29 -9.58
CA SER A 48 -9.45 6.68 -9.59
C SER A 48 -8.77 7.51 -8.48
N PRO A 49 -8.16 8.65 -8.84
CA PRO A 49 -7.64 9.61 -7.86
C PRO A 49 -8.79 10.20 -7.04
N TRP A 50 -8.53 10.46 -5.76
CA TRP A 50 -9.49 11.18 -4.94
C TRP A 50 -9.51 12.66 -5.35
N PRO A 51 -10.68 13.29 -5.54
CA PRO A 51 -10.76 14.65 -6.09
C PRO A 51 -9.92 15.68 -5.32
N GLN A 52 -9.96 15.66 -3.99
CA GLN A 52 -9.20 16.60 -3.16
C GLN A 52 -7.68 16.40 -3.28
N VAL A 53 -7.22 15.16 -3.40
CA VAL A 53 -5.79 14.87 -3.57
C VAL A 53 -5.35 15.31 -4.96
N ARG A 54 -6.16 15.02 -5.99
CA ARG A 54 -5.91 15.50 -7.36
C ARG A 54 -5.79 17.02 -7.40
N ASP A 55 -6.74 17.73 -6.80
CA ASP A 55 -6.76 19.20 -6.82
C ASP A 55 -5.55 19.79 -6.09
N PHE A 56 -5.13 19.18 -4.98
CA PHE A 56 -3.87 19.51 -4.32
C PHE A 56 -2.65 19.31 -5.24
N LEU A 57 -2.54 18.16 -5.90
CA LEU A 57 -1.42 17.87 -6.81
C LEU A 57 -1.37 18.81 -8.01
N LEU A 58 -2.53 19.22 -8.53
CA LEU A 58 -2.65 20.22 -9.60
C LEU A 58 -2.30 21.64 -9.14
N SER A 59 -2.41 21.93 -7.84
CA SER A 59 -2.06 23.23 -7.27
C SER A 59 -0.55 23.42 -7.05
N LEU A 60 0.24 22.36 -7.17
CA LEU A 60 1.69 22.42 -6.98
C LEU A 60 2.34 23.31 -8.05
N PRO A 61 3.28 24.21 -7.67
CA PRO A 61 4.01 25.04 -8.63
C PRO A 61 4.81 24.20 -9.64
N PRO A 62 5.00 24.70 -10.89
CA PRO A 62 5.89 24.06 -11.86
C PRO A 62 7.30 23.87 -11.31
N GLY A 63 7.90 22.71 -11.60
CA GLY A 63 9.22 22.32 -11.12
C GLY A 63 9.25 21.80 -9.69
N SER A 64 8.09 21.61 -9.04
CA SER A 64 8.01 20.89 -7.76
C SER A 64 8.45 19.44 -7.92
N ILE A 65 8.93 18.85 -6.83
CA ILE A 65 9.26 17.42 -6.73
C ILE A 65 8.19 16.73 -5.90
N LEU A 66 7.59 15.66 -6.45
CA LEU A 66 6.60 14.84 -5.77
C LEU A 66 7.20 13.46 -5.46
N ALA A 67 7.09 13.03 -4.20
CA ALA A 67 7.40 11.66 -3.79
C ALA A 67 6.13 10.99 -3.24
N ASP A 68 5.60 10.01 -3.98
CA ASP A 68 4.45 9.21 -3.56
C ASP A 68 4.94 7.89 -2.91
N VAL A 69 5.10 7.90 -1.59
CA VAL A 69 5.65 6.77 -0.84
C VAL A 69 4.58 5.70 -0.65
N GLY A 70 4.87 4.48 -1.13
CA GLY A 70 3.87 3.40 -1.14
C GLY A 70 2.78 3.62 -2.20
N CYS A 71 3.15 4.24 -3.34
CA CYS A 71 2.25 4.60 -4.43
C CYS A 71 1.42 3.43 -5.02
N GLY A 72 1.81 2.17 -4.75
CA GLY A 72 1.09 0.99 -5.21
C GLY A 72 1.02 0.96 -6.74
N ASN A 73 -0.18 1.14 -7.29
CA ASN A 73 -0.40 1.20 -8.73
C ASN A 73 -0.07 2.57 -9.36
N GLY A 74 0.42 3.54 -8.57
CA GLY A 74 0.84 4.84 -9.06
C GLY A 74 -0.32 5.75 -9.48
N LYS A 75 -1.53 5.57 -8.93
CA LYS A 75 -2.72 6.34 -9.38
C LYS A 75 -2.61 7.87 -9.25
N TYR A 76 -1.65 8.36 -8.45
CA TYR A 76 -1.40 9.80 -8.28
C TYR A 76 -0.25 10.33 -9.13
N LEU A 77 0.56 9.44 -9.71
CA LEU A 77 1.67 9.79 -10.59
C LEU A 77 1.13 10.31 -11.93
N GLY A 78 1.77 11.33 -12.48
CA GLY A 78 1.37 11.93 -13.76
C GLY A 78 0.08 12.75 -13.74
N ILE A 79 -0.50 13.05 -12.57
CA ILE A 79 -1.66 13.93 -12.46
C ILE A 79 -1.32 15.37 -12.87
N ASN A 80 -0.15 15.86 -12.47
CA ASN A 80 0.34 17.19 -12.83
C ASN A 80 1.60 17.05 -13.71
N PRO A 81 1.54 17.38 -15.01
CA PRO A 81 2.68 17.22 -15.93
C PRO A 81 3.82 18.21 -15.65
N GLU A 82 3.57 19.27 -14.87
CA GLU A 82 4.56 20.29 -14.53
C GLU A 82 5.40 19.93 -13.28
N VAL A 83 5.09 18.79 -12.66
CA VAL A 83 5.76 18.28 -11.46
C VAL A 83 6.65 17.10 -11.83
N MET A 84 7.86 17.08 -11.27
CA MET A 84 8.75 15.93 -11.39
C MET A 84 8.34 14.88 -10.36
N SER A 85 7.87 13.73 -10.83
CA SER A 85 7.40 12.60 -10.03
C SER A 85 8.19 11.33 -10.31
#